data_AF-A0A7N8XCZ0-F1
#
_entry.id   AF-A0A7N8XCZ0-F1
#
_cell.length_a   1.000
_cell.length_b   1.000
_cell.length_c   1.000
_cell.angle_alpha   90.00
_cell.angle_beta   90.00
_cell.angle_gamma   90.00
#
_symmetry.space_group_name_H-M   'P 1'
#
loop_
_entity.id
_entity.type
_entity.pdbx_description
1 polymer ?
#
loop_
_entity_poly.entity_id
_entity_poly.type
_entity_poly.pdbx_seq_one_letter_code
_entity_poly.pdbx_strand_id
1 'polypeptide(L)'
;CSSVKALVWFEIFPVLISQDGINVCLIDIFPEHDIETPHGVLHVTMRGVPKGNRPVILTYHDIGLNHKSCFNTLFNYEDMQEITQHFAVVHVDAPGQQEGAPPFPSGYRYPTMDELAEMLPSVMTQVNSVIGIGVGAGAYILTRFALNNPTLVEGLVLINIDPCAEGWIDWAASKLSGWTSNLVDIVMAHHFSTDELTDNQELIQTYRLHIAQDINQDNLALFCGSYQYRRDLEIERPIVGLNEDTVNTLTCPALLVVGDTSPAVEAVVECNSRLNPTKTTLLKMADCGGLPQVVQPGKLAEAFKYFVQGMGYSNSIVSLYNYPSFGDTGLTMYLGERLTIISDDGDFMMVKSSITGRESYIPTNYTAKVTHGWLFTGISRYKAEELLMQPNNQTGAFLIRESTTNRDCYSMSVLRRTNPSYLDCVKHYRISHLPNRWVYISAGLTFPSLHELVEHYSGLSTPDGLCCRLTVPCFIQDSDITREARPVPTAIRRPTMNWKDISRKRTESDNSLVSEGLREAISSYLQMTEGNNHNWDT
;
A
#
# COMPACT_ATOMS: atom_id res chain seq x y z
N CYS A 1 21.28 21.86 -31.78
CA CYS A 1 21.82 20.51 -32.01
C CYS A 1 21.40 19.66 -30.79
N SER A 2 20.09 19.44 -30.63
CA SER A 2 19.46 19.29 -29.31
C SER A 2 18.36 18.20 -29.31
N SER A 3 18.56 17.09 -30.03
CA SER A 3 17.50 16.07 -30.17
C SER A 3 18.00 14.62 -30.26
N VAL A 4 19.18 14.28 -29.72
CA VAL A 4 19.74 12.91 -29.89
C VAL A 4 20.12 12.21 -28.57
N LYS A 5 19.85 12.78 -27.38
CA LYS A 5 20.21 12.12 -26.11
C LYS A 5 19.09 11.31 -25.42
N ALA A 6 17.86 11.33 -25.92
CA ALA A 6 16.74 10.60 -25.31
C ALA A 6 16.64 9.11 -25.70
N LEU A 7 17.51 8.62 -26.59
CA LEU A 7 17.40 7.29 -27.20
C LEU A 7 18.19 6.16 -26.50
N VAL A 8 18.88 6.43 -25.38
CA VAL A 8 19.80 5.46 -24.74
C VAL A 8 19.28 4.95 -23.39
N TRP A 9 17.97 4.79 -23.22
CA TRP A 9 17.39 4.38 -21.92
C TRP A 9 17.16 2.86 -21.79
N PHE A 10 17.04 2.11 -22.91
CA PHE A 10 16.78 0.66 -22.87
C PHE A 10 17.70 -0.19 -23.76
N GLU A 11 18.53 0.39 -24.63
CA GLU A 11 19.34 -0.40 -25.58
C GLU A 11 20.61 -1.05 -24.99
N ILE A 12 20.99 -0.76 -23.73
CA ILE A 12 22.22 -1.31 -23.13
C ILE A 12 21.98 -2.61 -22.32
N PHE A 13 20.73 -2.96 -22.02
CA PHE A 13 20.38 -4.24 -21.37
C PHE A 13 19.64 -5.14 -22.36
N PRO A 14 20.35 -5.78 -23.32
CA PRO A 14 20.72 -7.16 -23.07
C PRO A 14 21.95 -7.64 -23.88
N VAL A 15 23.19 -7.35 -23.48
CA VAL A 15 24.34 -8.08 -24.05
C VAL A 15 25.46 -8.20 -23.02
N LEU A 16 25.42 -9.25 -22.19
CA LEU A 16 26.61 -9.96 -21.69
C LEU A 16 26.16 -11.32 -21.14
N ILE A 17 25.79 -12.25 -22.04
CA ILE A 17 25.79 -13.68 -21.72
C ILE A 17 27.23 -14.15 -21.93
N SER A 18 28.00 -14.37 -20.87
CA SER A 18 29.30 -15.04 -21.00
C SER A 18 29.10 -16.53 -21.28
N GLN A 19 29.86 -17.06 -22.24
CA GLN A 19 29.78 -18.44 -22.71
C GLN A 19 30.23 -19.52 -21.70
N ASP A 20 30.66 -19.15 -20.51
CA ASP A 20 31.14 -20.11 -19.51
C ASP A 20 30.20 -20.12 -18.30
N GLY A 21 29.49 -21.23 -18.11
CA GLY A 21 28.43 -21.45 -17.12
C GLY A 21 28.87 -21.35 -15.66
N ILE A 22 29.28 -20.17 -15.22
CA ILE A 22 29.49 -19.78 -13.84
C ILE A 22 28.33 -18.84 -13.47
N ASN A 23 27.49 -19.27 -12.52
CA ASN A 23 26.50 -18.42 -11.86
C ASN A 23 27.24 -17.31 -11.09
N VAL A 24 27.56 -16.22 -11.78
CA VAL A 24 27.83 -14.95 -11.14
C VAL A 24 26.45 -14.35 -10.86
N CYS A 25 26.06 -14.31 -9.59
CA CYS A 25 25.01 -13.37 -9.14
C CYS A 25 25.38 -12.03 -9.78
N LEU A 26 24.59 -11.57 -10.75
CA LEU A 26 24.70 -10.21 -11.28
C LEU A 26 24.41 -9.30 -10.10
N ILE A 27 25.49 -8.91 -9.42
CA ILE A 27 25.54 -7.93 -8.36
C ILE A 27 24.69 -6.73 -8.79
N ASP A 28 23.88 -6.27 -7.86
CA ASP A 28 23.03 -5.09 -7.90
C ASP A 28 23.70 -3.88 -8.58
N ILE A 29 23.66 -3.79 -9.92
CA ILE A 29 23.94 -2.55 -10.62
C ILE A 29 22.65 -1.75 -10.53
N PHE A 30 22.52 -0.92 -9.49
CA PHE A 30 21.49 0.12 -9.43
C PHE A 30 21.93 1.24 -10.37
N PRO A 31 21.30 1.43 -11.55
CA PRO A 31 21.70 2.53 -12.38
C PRO A 31 21.17 3.82 -11.73
N GLU A 32 22.10 4.57 -11.15
CA GLU A 32 21.91 5.95 -10.68
C GLU A 32 21.84 6.88 -11.90
N HIS A 33 20.89 7.80 -11.90
CA HIS A 33 20.67 8.73 -13.01
C HIS A 33 20.35 10.12 -12.51
N ASP A 34 20.89 11.11 -13.21
CA ASP A 34 20.55 12.51 -13.03
C ASP A 34 19.55 12.93 -14.10
N ILE A 35 18.31 13.23 -13.69
CA ILE A 35 17.22 13.63 -14.57
C ILE A 35 17.12 15.15 -14.58
N GLU A 36 17.25 15.76 -15.76
CA GLU A 36 16.98 17.18 -15.96
C GLU A 36 15.46 17.43 -15.89
N THR A 37 15.05 18.35 -15.04
CA THR A 37 13.65 18.75 -14.84
C THR A 37 13.52 20.27 -14.98
N PRO A 38 12.29 20.83 -15.05
CA PRO A 38 12.08 22.28 -15.11
C PRO A 38 12.71 23.06 -13.94
N HIS A 39 12.91 22.41 -12.79
CA HIS A 39 13.36 23.04 -11.54
C HIS A 39 14.74 22.57 -11.08
N GLY A 40 15.53 22.00 -12.00
CA GLY A 40 16.89 21.53 -11.74
C GLY A 40 17.05 20.02 -11.96
N VAL A 41 18.15 19.48 -11.46
CA VAL A 41 18.48 18.06 -11.60
C VAL A 41 17.89 17.27 -10.44
N LEU A 42 17.27 16.14 -10.74
CA LEU A 42 16.76 15.19 -9.76
C LEU A 42 17.55 13.88 -9.88
N HIS A 43 18.18 13.47 -8.78
CA HIS A 43 18.92 12.22 -8.72
C HIS A 43 17.96 11.07 -8.43
N VAL A 44 18.04 10.00 -9.21
CA VAL A 44 17.19 8.82 -9.04
C VAL A 44 17.99 7.53 -9.12
N THR A 45 17.58 6.55 -8.31
CA THR A 45 18.16 5.21 -8.28
C THR A 45 17.10 4.19 -8.66
N MET A 46 17.28 3.49 -9.77
CA MET A 46 16.34 2.44 -10.19
C MET A 46 16.75 1.07 -9.63
N ARG A 47 15.78 0.27 -9.21
CA ARG A 47 15.94 -1.15 -8.85
C ARG A 47 14.93 -2.00 -9.63
N GLY A 48 15.41 -3.09 -10.21
CA GLY A 48 14.59 -3.96 -11.06
C GLY A 48 14.26 -3.34 -12.43
N VAL A 49 13.51 -4.08 -13.24
CA VAL A 49 13.14 -3.67 -14.60
C VAL A 49 11.62 -3.53 -14.66
N PRO A 50 11.07 -2.42 -15.20
CA PRO A 50 9.63 -2.27 -15.39
C PRO A 50 9.08 -3.41 -16.26
N LYS A 51 8.01 -4.09 -15.81
CA LYS A 51 7.43 -5.24 -16.50
C LYS A 51 6.02 -4.92 -17.01
N GLY A 52 5.87 -4.90 -18.34
CA GLY A 52 4.56 -4.73 -19.01
C GLY A 52 3.84 -3.45 -18.57
N ASN A 53 2.54 -3.57 -18.24
CA ASN A 53 1.70 -2.46 -17.78
C ASN A 53 1.67 -2.32 -16.24
N ARG A 54 2.60 -2.93 -15.50
CA ARG A 54 2.63 -2.77 -14.04
C ARG A 54 3.12 -1.37 -13.67
N PRO A 55 2.54 -0.74 -12.62
CA PRO A 55 3.06 0.52 -12.12
C PRO A 55 4.46 0.35 -11.55
N VAL A 56 5.20 1.45 -11.49
CA VAL A 56 6.48 1.51 -10.79
C VAL A 56 6.27 1.95 -9.34
N ILE A 57 7.03 1.40 -8.40
CA ILE A 57 7.04 1.89 -7.02
C ILE A 57 7.95 3.11 -6.98
N LEU A 58 7.40 4.30 -6.74
CA LEU A 58 8.16 5.56 -6.66
C LEU A 58 8.31 5.97 -5.20
N THR A 59 9.53 6.17 -4.71
CA THR A 59 9.75 6.58 -3.31
C THR A 59 10.26 7.99 -3.20
N TYR A 60 9.79 8.75 -2.21
CA TYR A 60 10.28 10.09 -1.89
C TYR A 60 10.54 10.20 -0.38
N HIS A 61 11.77 10.54 0.01
CA HIS A 61 12.21 10.55 1.40
C HIS A 61 11.80 11.81 2.17
N ASP A 62 12.02 11.82 3.47
CA ASP A 62 11.76 12.97 4.34
C ASP A 62 13.01 13.87 4.51
N ILE A 63 12.85 15.03 5.14
CA ILE A 63 13.93 15.97 5.47
C ILE A 63 15.02 15.31 6.32
N GLY A 64 16.28 15.62 5.99
CA GLY A 64 17.43 15.03 6.69
C GLY A 64 17.67 13.55 6.40
N LEU A 65 16.95 12.98 5.44
CA LEU A 65 17.20 11.63 4.94
C LEU A 65 17.50 11.71 3.44
N ASN A 66 17.90 10.57 2.88
CA ASN A 66 17.90 10.29 1.44
C ASN A 66 17.25 8.92 1.22
N HIS A 67 17.18 8.42 -0.01
CA HIS A 67 16.55 7.14 -0.27
C HIS A 67 17.20 5.97 0.48
N LYS A 68 18.52 6.02 0.69
CA LYS A 68 19.26 4.97 1.39
C LYS A 68 18.85 4.91 2.85
N SER A 69 18.95 6.03 3.57
CA SER A 69 18.58 6.10 4.99
C SER A 69 17.08 5.97 5.22
N CYS A 70 16.25 6.43 4.28
CA CYS A 70 14.79 6.38 4.45
C CYS A 70 14.19 5.01 4.12
N PHE A 71 14.69 4.30 3.10
CA PHE A 71 13.99 3.15 2.52
C PHE A 71 14.79 1.85 2.43
N ASN A 72 16.12 1.85 2.51
CA ASN A 72 16.88 0.60 2.33
C ASN A 72 16.47 -0.48 3.34
N THR A 73 16.23 -0.12 4.60
CA THR A 73 15.78 -1.08 5.63
C THR A 73 14.47 -1.76 5.24
N LEU A 74 13.50 -1.00 4.70
CA LEU A 74 12.23 -1.55 4.26
C LEU A 74 12.40 -2.41 3.00
N PHE A 75 13.06 -1.89 1.96
CA PHE A 75 13.16 -2.56 0.65
C PHE A 75 14.13 -3.74 0.64
N ASN A 76 15.03 -3.83 1.61
CA ASN A 76 15.89 -4.99 1.82
C ASN A 76 15.30 -6.02 2.80
N TYR A 77 14.13 -5.74 3.39
CA TYR A 77 13.42 -6.69 4.25
C TYR A 77 12.84 -7.84 3.41
N GLU A 78 12.98 -9.08 3.89
CA GLU A 78 12.62 -10.30 3.15
C GLU A 78 11.18 -10.25 2.58
N ASP A 79 10.19 -9.94 3.41
CA ASP A 79 8.78 -9.83 2.98
C ASP A 79 8.55 -8.73 1.93
N MET A 80 9.33 -7.66 1.96
CA MET A 80 9.24 -6.57 0.96
C MET A 80 9.91 -6.95 -0.35
N GLN A 81 10.97 -7.76 -0.32
CA GLN A 81 11.62 -8.30 -1.52
C GLN A 81 10.66 -9.22 -2.30
N GLU A 82 9.83 -10.01 -1.61
CA GLU A 82 8.78 -10.81 -2.25
C GLU A 82 7.77 -9.97 -3.05
N ILE A 83 7.48 -8.76 -2.58
CA ILE A 83 6.58 -7.83 -3.26
C ILE A 83 7.33 -7.20 -4.44
N THR A 84 8.49 -6.62 -4.15
CA THR A 84 9.26 -5.80 -5.10
C THR A 84 9.89 -6.58 -6.24
N GLN A 85 10.06 -7.91 -6.16
CA GLN A 85 10.43 -8.72 -7.35
C GLN A 85 9.43 -8.61 -8.52
N HIS A 86 8.20 -8.17 -8.25
CA HIS A 86 7.14 -7.99 -9.24
C HIS A 86 7.01 -6.55 -9.77
N PHE A 87 7.75 -5.59 -9.21
CA PHE A 87 7.70 -4.17 -9.57
C PHE A 87 9.10 -3.64 -9.85
N ALA A 88 9.21 -2.62 -10.70
CA ALA A 88 10.40 -1.77 -10.63
C ALA A 88 10.24 -0.78 -9.49
N VAL A 89 11.35 -0.40 -8.87
CA VAL A 89 11.39 0.61 -7.81
C VAL A 89 12.26 1.77 -8.29
N VAL A 90 11.76 2.98 -8.14
CA VAL A 90 12.48 4.21 -8.43
C VAL A 90 12.57 5.01 -7.15
N HIS A 91 13.80 5.14 -6.66
CA HIS A 91 14.11 5.95 -5.51
C HIS A 91 14.47 7.36 -5.97
N VAL A 92 13.78 8.37 -5.45
CA VAL A 92 14.05 9.78 -5.73
C VAL A 92 14.77 10.39 -4.54
N ASP A 93 15.92 11.01 -4.80
CA ASP A 93 16.57 11.90 -3.85
C ASP A 93 16.18 13.35 -4.17
N ALA A 94 15.72 14.07 -3.15
CA ALA A 94 15.44 15.49 -3.27
C ALA A 94 16.73 16.25 -3.67
N PRO A 95 16.62 17.37 -4.40
CA PRO A 95 17.79 18.08 -4.93
C PRO A 95 18.87 18.35 -3.86
N GLY A 96 20.09 17.85 -4.10
CA GLY A 96 21.22 18.06 -3.21
C GLY A 96 21.22 17.22 -1.92
N GLN A 97 20.28 16.29 -1.76
CA GLN A 97 20.21 15.36 -0.63
C GLN A 97 20.84 13.98 -0.94
N GLN A 98 21.16 13.70 -2.21
CA GLN A 98 21.88 12.49 -2.58
C GLN A 98 23.29 12.45 -1.95
N GLU A 99 23.81 11.24 -1.76
CA GLU A 99 25.13 11.04 -1.14
C GLU A 99 26.24 11.71 -1.98
N GLY A 100 27.10 12.48 -1.32
CA GLY A 100 28.19 13.19 -1.99
C GLY A 100 27.75 14.40 -2.84
N ALA A 101 26.51 14.88 -2.68
CA ALA A 101 26.04 16.06 -3.40
C ALA A 101 26.91 17.31 -3.12
N PRO A 102 27.31 18.05 -4.17
CA PRO A 102 28.02 19.32 -3.99
C PRO A 102 27.08 20.37 -3.36
N PRO A 103 27.61 21.33 -2.58
CA PRO A 103 26.82 22.42 -2.05
C PRO A 103 26.29 23.30 -3.19
N PHE A 104 25.03 23.71 -3.10
CA PHE A 104 24.47 24.71 -3.99
C PHE A 104 25.18 26.08 -3.79
N PRO A 105 25.25 26.92 -4.83
CA PRO A 105 25.86 28.24 -4.71
C PRO A 105 25.07 29.13 -3.75
N SER A 106 25.76 30.08 -3.11
CA SER A 106 25.10 31.06 -2.24
C SER A 106 24.00 31.83 -3.00
N GLY A 107 22.81 31.95 -2.40
CA GLY A 107 21.65 32.58 -3.04
C GLY A 107 20.89 31.68 -4.02
N TYR A 108 21.22 30.39 -4.10
CA TYR A 108 20.44 29.42 -4.87
C TYR A 108 18.98 29.41 -4.43
N ARG A 109 18.06 29.55 -5.39
CA ARG A 109 16.63 29.42 -5.15
C ARG A 109 16.27 27.94 -5.19
N TYR A 110 16.16 27.33 -4.01
CA TYR A 110 15.73 25.95 -3.88
C TYR A 110 14.25 25.79 -4.29
N PRO A 111 13.86 24.68 -4.94
CA PRO A 111 12.47 24.46 -5.33
C PRO A 111 11.52 24.40 -4.13
N THR A 112 10.37 25.04 -4.23
CA THR A 112 9.26 24.91 -3.27
C THR A 112 8.69 23.48 -3.29
N MET A 113 7.92 23.10 -2.26
CA MET A 113 7.28 21.79 -2.21
C MET A 113 6.38 21.48 -3.43
N ASP A 114 5.73 22.50 -3.99
CA ASP A 114 4.92 22.35 -5.20
C ASP A 114 5.80 22.18 -6.44
N GLU A 115 6.88 22.97 -6.57
CA GLU A 115 7.86 22.83 -7.66
C GLU A 115 8.58 21.46 -7.59
N LEU A 116 8.87 20.93 -6.39
CA LEU A 116 9.40 19.57 -6.22
C LEU A 116 8.44 18.50 -6.75
N ALA A 117 7.12 18.67 -6.54
CA ALA A 117 6.11 17.77 -7.11
C ALA A 117 6.03 17.88 -8.65
N GLU A 118 6.26 19.07 -9.21
CA GLU A 118 6.32 19.32 -10.66
C GLU A 118 7.57 18.71 -11.33
N MET A 119 8.60 18.32 -10.57
CA MET A 119 9.76 17.60 -11.09
C MET A 119 9.43 16.13 -11.44
N LEU A 120 8.51 15.51 -10.70
CA LEU A 120 8.20 14.07 -10.79
C LEU A 120 7.68 13.60 -12.16
N PRO A 121 6.85 14.35 -12.91
CA PRO A 121 6.50 13.99 -14.30
C PRO A 121 7.71 13.73 -15.22
N SER A 122 8.87 14.35 -14.96
CA SER A 122 10.09 14.13 -15.76
C SER A 122 10.69 12.74 -15.53
N VAL A 123 10.55 12.23 -14.31
CA VAL A 123 10.89 10.84 -13.94
C VAL A 123 9.94 9.85 -14.62
N MET A 124 8.71 10.30 -14.91
CA MET A 124 7.63 9.47 -15.45
C MET A 124 7.67 9.25 -16.97
N THR A 125 8.62 9.85 -17.69
CA THR A 125 8.63 9.88 -19.18
C THR A 125 8.66 8.49 -19.85
N GLN A 126 8.95 7.42 -19.12
CA GLN A 126 9.02 6.03 -19.62
C GLN A 126 8.19 5.04 -18.80
N VAL A 127 7.34 5.51 -17.88
CA VAL A 127 6.51 4.68 -17.01
C VAL A 127 5.06 5.12 -17.07
N ASN A 128 4.12 4.18 -17.17
CA ASN A 128 2.71 4.49 -17.39
C ASN A 128 2.05 5.10 -16.15
N SER A 129 2.45 4.64 -14.96
CA SER A 129 1.83 4.95 -13.69
C SER A 129 2.72 4.53 -12.52
N VAL A 130 2.45 5.06 -11.32
CA VAL A 130 3.20 4.73 -10.09
C VAL A 130 2.32 4.38 -8.89
N ILE A 131 2.90 3.57 -8.01
CA ILE A 131 2.49 3.45 -6.60
C ILE A 131 3.52 4.24 -5.78
N GLY A 132 3.11 5.36 -5.20
CA GLY A 132 4.00 6.24 -4.45
C GLY A 132 4.18 5.79 -2.99
N ILE A 133 5.41 5.85 -2.46
CA ILE A 133 5.71 5.68 -1.02
C ILE A 133 6.48 6.91 -0.54
N GLY A 134 5.85 7.71 0.31
CA GLY A 134 6.44 8.96 0.82
C GLY A 134 6.54 8.96 2.33
N VAL A 135 7.58 9.59 2.86
CA VAL A 135 7.74 9.86 4.30
C VAL A 135 7.80 11.37 4.53
N GLY A 136 6.99 11.90 5.45
CA GLY A 136 6.96 13.33 5.82
C GLY A 136 6.88 14.27 4.62
N ALA A 137 7.96 15.03 4.36
CA ALA A 137 8.08 15.89 3.19
C ALA A 137 7.85 15.14 1.87
N GLY A 138 8.36 13.92 1.73
CA GLY A 138 8.11 13.09 0.56
C GLY A 138 6.65 12.65 0.44
N ALA A 139 5.96 12.41 1.57
CA ALA A 139 4.53 12.12 1.58
C ALA A 139 3.71 13.32 1.10
N TYR A 140 4.08 14.54 1.53
CA TYR A 140 3.48 15.78 1.03
C TYR A 140 3.70 15.94 -0.49
N ILE A 141 4.94 15.78 -0.97
CA ILE A 141 5.30 15.95 -2.40
C ILE A 141 4.53 14.97 -3.27
N LEU A 142 4.48 13.68 -2.89
CA LEU A 142 3.75 12.67 -3.64
C LEU A 142 2.24 12.91 -3.62
N THR A 143 1.70 13.44 -2.52
CA THR A 143 0.29 13.82 -2.45
C THR A 143 -0.01 14.98 -3.40
N ARG A 144 0.82 16.03 -3.40
CA ARG A 144 0.68 17.15 -4.35
C ARG A 144 0.81 16.68 -5.80
N PHE A 145 1.76 15.79 -6.09
CA PHE A 145 1.93 15.19 -7.41
C PHE A 145 0.68 14.43 -7.86
N ALA A 146 0.06 13.64 -6.97
CA ALA A 146 -1.16 12.90 -7.26
C ALA A 146 -2.38 13.80 -7.47
N LEU A 147 -2.50 14.91 -6.73
CA LEU A 147 -3.54 15.91 -6.97
C LEU A 147 -3.37 16.58 -8.34
N ASN A 148 -2.13 16.88 -8.73
CA ASN A 148 -1.83 17.52 -10.01
C ASN A 148 -1.94 16.57 -11.20
N ASN A 149 -1.63 15.28 -11.01
CA ASN A 149 -1.53 14.27 -12.06
C ASN A 149 -2.23 12.96 -11.67
N PRO A 150 -3.56 12.96 -11.42
CA PRO A 150 -4.27 11.81 -10.86
C PRO A 150 -4.25 10.56 -11.74
N THR A 151 -4.03 10.72 -13.06
CA THR A 151 -3.94 9.59 -14.00
C THR A 151 -2.60 8.85 -13.93
N LEU A 152 -1.56 9.47 -13.34
CA LEU A 152 -0.23 8.87 -13.22
C LEU A 152 -0.03 8.14 -11.89
N VAL A 153 -0.95 8.30 -10.93
CA VAL A 153 -0.81 7.75 -9.58
C VAL A 153 -1.91 6.73 -9.30
N GLU A 154 -1.51 5.48 -9.10
CA GLU A 154 -2.40 4.35 -8.86
C GLU A 154 -2.73 4.16 -7.39
N GLY A 155 -1.82 4.58 -6.50
CA GLY A 155 -1.99 4.52 -5.06
C GLY A 155 -0.84 5.19 -4.32
N LEU A 156 -1.10 5.59 -3.08
CA LEU A 156 -0.12 6.25 -2.22
C LEU A 156 0.01 5.57 -0.86
N VAL A 157 1.23 5.37 -0.40
CA VAL A 157 1.56 5.05 0.99
C VAL A 157 2.21 6.28 1.61
N LEU A 158 1.55 6.89 2.58
CA LEU A 158 1.90 8.19 3.15
C LEU A 158 2.26 8.01 4.61
N ILE A 159 3.56 7.99 4.90
CA ILE A 159 4.12 7.78 6.23
C ILE A 159 4.37 9.15 6.87
N ASN A 160 3.83 9.40 8.06
CA ASN A 160 4.00 10.67 8.79
C ASN A 160 3.67 11.93 7.97
N ILE A 161 2.66 11.87 7.09
CA ILE A 161 2.24 13.04 6.32
C ILE A 161 1.68 14.13 7.23
N ASP A 162 2.08 15.37 6.95
CA ASP A 162 1.45 16.56 7.49
C ASP A 162 0.89 17.42 6.33
N PRO A 163 -0.44 17.54 6.18
CA PRO A 163 -1.07 18.28 5.10
C PRO A 163 -1.10 19.80 5.34
N CYS A 164 -0.76 20.25 6.55
CA CYS A 164 -0.97 21.61 7.02
C CYS A 164 0.25 22.51 6.74
N ALA A 165 0.02 23.82 6.67
CA ALA A 165 1.06 24.84 6.49
C ALA A 165 1.76 25.26 7.80
N GLU A 166 1.66 24.45 8.87
CA GLU A 166 2.24 24.83 10.15
C GLU A 166 3.77 24.78 10.11
N GLY A 167 4.39 25.82 10.67
CA GLY A 167 5.83 25.95 10.76
C GLY A 167 6.42 24.91 11.71
N TRP A 168 7.02 23.86 11.14
CA TRP A 168 7.53 22.71 11.89
C TRP A 168 8.81 23.03 12.66
N ILE A 169 9.63 23.99 12.20
CA ILE A 169 10.92 24.34 12.82
C ILE A 169 10.72 24.92 14.23
N ASP A 170 9.83 25.90 14.38
CA ASP A 170 9.57 26.52 15.68
C ASP A 170 8.94 25.52 16.66
N TRP A 171 8.05 24.67 16.14
CA TRP A 171 7.49 23.55 16.89
C TRP A 171 8.57 22.56 17.34
N ALA A 172 9.48 22.16 16.47
CA ALA A 172 10.56 21.23 16.79
C ALA A 172 11.54 21.84 17.80
N ALA A 173 11.90 23.11 17.61
CA ALA A 173 12.73 23.86 18.56
C ALA A 173 12.08 23.97 19.94
N SER A 174 10.75 24.10 20.02
CA SER A 174 10.03 24.16 21.30
C SER A 174 10.14 22.86 22.12
N LYS A 175 10.36 21.71 21.47
CA LYS A 175 10.52 20.40 22.13
C LYS A 175 11.93 20.15 22.68
N LEU A 176 12.91 20.95 22.28
CA LEU A 176 14.33 20.72 22.52
C LEU A 176 14.91 21.51 23.71
N SER A 177 14.13 21.78 24.77
CA SER A 177 14.58 22.63 25.89
C SER A 177 15.94 22.18 26.45
N GLY A 178 17.01 22.91 26.11
CA GLY A 178 18.37 22.66 26.57
C GLY A 178 19.37 22.13 25.52
N TRP A 179 18.95 21.81 24.29
CA TRP A 179 19.86 21.43 23.20
C TRP A 179 20.17 22.65 22.31
N THR A 180 21.37 22.71 21.74
CA THR A 180 21.77 23.78 20.83
C THR A 180 20.84 23.83 19.61
N SER A 181 20.54 25.01 19.07
CA SER A 181 19.71 25.23 17.88
C SER A 181 20.38 24.77 16.56
N ASN A 182 21.05 23.62 16.59
CA ASN A 182 21.70 23.08 15.42
C ASN A 182 20.66 22.37 14.53
N LEU A 183 20.79 22.48 13.22
CA LEU A 183 19.86 21.93 12.24
C LEU A 183 19.64 20.42 12.42
N VAL A 184 20.71 19.69 12.75
CA VAL A 184 20.65 18.25 13.03
C VAL A 184 19.66 17.94 14.16
N ASP A 185 19.71 18.70 15.26
CA ASP A 185 18.82 18.49 16.42
C ASP A 185 17.36 18.78 16.08
N ILE A 186 17.13 19.84 15.29
CA ILE A 186 15.79 20.22 14.82
C ILE A 186 15.20 19.11 13.94
N VAL A 187 15.99 18.56 13.02
CA VAL A 187 15.58 17.42 12.17
C VAL A 187 15.34 16.17 13.02
N MET A 188 16.18 15.89 14.03
CA MET A 188 15.96 14.75 14.93
C MET A 188 14.64 14.88 15.70
N ALA A 189 14.28 16.08 16.18
CA ALA A 189 13.02 16.34 16.86
C ALA A 189 11.78 16.32 15.95
N HIS A 190 11.98 16.49 14.63
CA HIS A 190 10.93 16.26 13.63
C HIS A 190 10.61 14.77 13.49
N HIS A 191 11.64 13.93 13.45
CA HIS A 191 11.47 12.48 13.28
C HIS A 191 11.00 11.80 14.56
N PHE A 192 11.65 12.08 15.70
CA PHE A 192 11.51 11.27 16.91
C PHE A 192 10.80 12.01 18.04
N SER A 193 10.01 11.28 18.83
CA SER A 193 9.46 11.79 20.08
C SER A 193 10.55 12.05 21.12
N THR A 194 10.24 12.88 22.12
CA THR A 194 11.19 13.18 23.21
C THR A 194 11.64 11.91 23.94
N ASP A 195 10.73 10.96 24.16
CA ASP A 195 11.04 9.69 24.81
C ASP A 195 11.93 8.81 23.92
N GLU A 196 11.69 8.77 22.60
CA GLU A 196 12.58 8.04 21.67
C GLU A 196 13.99 8.62 21.63
N LEU A 197 14.11 9.95 21.67
CA LEU A 197 15.40 10.66 21.67
C LEU A 197 16.24 10.33 22.91
N THR A 198 15.61 9.99 24.05
CA THR A 198 16.32 9.61 25.28
C THR A 198 16.60 8.11 25.37
N ASP A 199 15.68 7.28 24.91
CA ASP A 199 15.65 5.86 25.27
C ASP A 199 16.36 4.96 24.24
N ASN A 200 16.34 5.30 22.95
CA ASN A 200 16.87 4.45 21.88
C ASN A 200 18.23 4.92 21.35
N GLN A 201 19.25 4.85 22.20
CA GLN A 201 20.54 5.49 21.92
C GLN A 201 21.23 5.04 20.63
N GLU A 202 21.11 3.79 20.20
CA GLU A 202 21.81 3.29 19.01
C GLU A 202 21.18 3.78 17.70
N LEU A 203 19.85 3.67 17.56
CA LEU A 203 19.12 4.16 16.39
C LEU A 203 19.27 5.68 16.27
N ILE A 204 19.04 6.39 17.37
CA ILE A 204 19.14 7.86 17.43
C ILE A 204 20.54 8.31 17.07
N GLN A 205 21.58 7.68 17.61
CA GLN A 205 22.97 8.04 17.29
C GLN A 205 23.32 7.76 15.83
N THR A 206 22.81 6.66 15.25
CA THR A 206 23.02 6.32 13.84
C THR A 206 22.42 7.39 12.92
N TYR A 207 21.16 7.76 13.14
CA TYR A 207 20.50 8.80 12.34
C TYR A 207 21.12 10.18 12.55
N ARG A 208 21.51 10.51 13.79
CA ARG A 208 22.19 11.76 14.09
C ARG A 208 23.51 11.89 13.34
N LEU A 209 24.31 10.82 13.29
CA LEU A 209 25.56 10.79 12.53
C LEU A 209 25.30 10.88 11.03
N HIS A 210 24.33 10.11 10.52
CA HIS A 210 23.92 10.16 9.12
C HIS A 210 23.53 11.57 8.68
N ILE A 211 22.60 12.21 9.40
CA ILE A 211 22.14 13.57 9.11
C ILE A 211 23.33 14.55 9.15
N ALA A 212 24.27 14.38 10.08
CA ALA A 212 25.39 15.30 10.25
C ALA A 212 26.53 15.11 9.24
N GLN A 213 26.73 13.89 8.72
CA GLN A 213 27.94 13.51 7.96
C GLN A 213 27.65 13.15 6.50
N ASP A 214 26.53 12.48 6.23
CA ASP A 214 26.25 11.90 4.91
C ASP A 214 25.44 12.85 4.02
N ILE A 215 24.78 13.84 4.63
CA ILE A 215 23.98 14.86 3.94
C ILE A 215 24.71 16.21 4.00
N ASN A 216 24.74 16.91 2.86
CA ASN A 216 25.30 18.24 2.77
C ASN A 216 24.45 19.23 3.60
N GLN A 217 25.04 19.84 4.64
CA GLN A 217 24.31 20.68 5.59
C GLN A 217 23.73 21.96 4.97
N ASP A 218 24.42 22.56 3.98
CA ASP A 218 23.93 23.76 3.30
C ASP A 218 22.71 23.42 2.44
N ASN A 219 22.76 22.28 1.73
CA ASN A 219 21.64 21.79 0.94
C ASN A 219 20.48 21.35 1.83
N LEU A 220 20.76 20.72 2.97
CA LEU A 220 19.75 20.32 3.94
C LEU A 220 18.98 21.54 4.48
N ALA A 221 19.68 22.62 4.82
CA ALA A 221 19.05 23.85 5.28
C ALA A 221 18.07 24.42 4.24
N LEU A 222 18.41 24.34 2.95
CA LEU A 222 17.53 24.76 1.86
C LEU A 222 16.27 23.86 1.76
N PHE A 223 16.44 22.54 1.87
CA PHE A 223 15.30 21.62 1.82
C PHE A 223 14.38 21.76 3.05
N CYS A 224 14.94 21.85 4.25
CA CYS A 224 14.21 22.18 5.47
C CYS A 224 13.44 23.50 5.35
N GLY A 225 14.07 24.52 4.76
CA GLY A 225 13.42 25.81 4.47
C GLY A 225 12.25 25.66 3.50
N SER A 226 12.39 24.87 2.44
CA SER A 226 11.29 24.58 1.51
C SER A 226 10.11 23.91 2.20
N TYR A 227 10.37 22.91 3.06
CA TYR A 227 9.33 22.23 3.83
C TYR A 227 8.67 23.12 4.89
N GLN A 228 9.44 24.03 5.52
CA GLN A 228 8.93 25.01 6.49
C GLN A 228 7.88 25.93 5.88
N TYR A 229 8.05 26.33 4.63
CA TYR A 229 7.15 27.25 3.92
C TYR A 229 6.16 26.54 2.99
N ARG A 230 5.89 25.24 3.24
CA ARG A 230 4.86 24.49 2.50
C ARG A 230 3.48 25.11 2.72
N ARG A 231 2.62 24.98 1.71
CA ARG A 231 1.22 25.44 1.78
C ARG A 231 0.32 24.32 2.29
N ASP A 232 -0.90 24.65 2.68
CA ASP A 232 -1.90 23.63 2.95
C ASP A 232 -2.17 22.81 1.67
N LEU A 233 -2.40 21.50 1.81
CA LEU A 233 -2.70 20.66 0.63
C LEU A 233 -4.06 20.98 -0.01
N GLU A 234 -4.92 21.73 0.69
CA GLU A 234 -6.27 22.13 0.28
C GLU A 234 -7.15 20.92 -0.06
N ILE A 235 -6.90 19.79 0.62
CA ILE A 235 -7.69 18.56 0.49
C ILE A 235 -8.93 18.67 1.35
N GLU A 236 -10.08 18.28 0.80
CA GLU A 236 -11.34 18.22 1.54
C GLU A 236 -12.02 16.86 1.39
N ARG A 237 -12.74 16.44 2.43
CA ARG A 237 -13.43 15.16 2.41
C ARG A 237 -14.70 15.29 1.56
N PRO A 238 -14.88 14.44 0.53
CA PRO A 238 -16.09 14.50 -0.28
C PRO A 238 -17.31 14.11 0.55
N ILE A 239 -18.40 14.84 0.35
CA ILE A 239 -19.69 14.57 1.01
C ILE A 239 -20.44 13.51 0.22
N VAL A 240 -20.83 12.43 0.91
CA VAL A 240 -21.57 11.31 0.31
C VAL A 240 -22.87 11.81 -0.34
N GLY A 241 -23.03 11.57 -1.64
CA GLY A 241 -24.23 11.93 -2.42
C GLY A 241 -24.12 13.24 -3.22
N LEU A 242 -23.00 13.96 -3.13
CA LEU A 242 -22.63 15.07 -4.03
C LEU A 242 -21.58 14.57 -5.06
N ASN A 243 -21.45 15.26 -6.19
CA ASN A 243 -20.49 14.89 -7.23
C ASN A 243 -19.05 14.95 -6.69
N GLU A 244 -18.36 13.81 -6.68
CA GLU A 244 -16.96 13.68 -6.26
C GLU A 244 -16.02 14.58 -7.10
N ASP A 245 -16.39 14.88 -8.34
CA ASP A 245 -15.60 15.69 -9.29
C ASP A 245 -15.43 17.17 -8.88
N THR A 246 -16.13 17.64 -7.85
CA THR A 246 -16.08 19.04 -7.39
C THR A 246 -15.19 19.28 -6.18
N VAL A 247 -14.68 18.22 -5.55
CA VAL A 247 -13.89 18.31 -4.31
C VAL A 247 -12.43 17.99 -4.60
N ASN A 248 -11.53 18.88 -4.19
CA ASN A 248 -10.09 18.64 -4.29
C ASN A 248 -9.67 17.56 -3.29
N THR A 249 -9.51 16.32 -3.75
CA THR A 249 -9.13 15.18 -2.91
C THR A 249 -8.42 14.12 -3.73
N LEU A 250 -7.77 13.16 -3.06
CA LEU A 250 -7.12 12.05 -3.74
C LEU A 250 -8.16 11.14 -4.41
N THR A 251 -7.95 10.87 -5.69
CA THR A 251 -8.80 9.96 -6.48
C THR A 251 -8.32 8.50 -6.40
N CYS A 252 -7.04 8.29 -6.13
CA CYS A 252 -6.41 6.98 -5.93
C CYS A 252 -6.58 6.47 -4.48
N PRO A 253 -6.47 5.16 -4.23
CA PRO A 253 -6.31 4.60 -2.89
C PRO A 253 -5.13 5.20 -2.14
N ALA A 254 -5.30 5.40 -0.83
CA ALA A 254 -4.25 5.90 0.06
C ALA A 254 -4.15 5.06 1.34
N LEU A 255 -2.93 4.69 1.71
CA LEU A 255 -2.59 4.07 2.99
C LEU A 255 -1.79 5.07 3.83
N LEU A 256 -2.42 5.64 4.84
CA LEU A 256 -1.78 6.52 5.81
C LEU A 256 -1.14 5.67 6.91
N VAL A 257 0.12 5.92 7.23
CA VAL A 257 0.88 5.16 8.24
C VAL A 257 1.51 6.10 9.24
N VAL A 258 1.37 5.78 10.53
CA VAL A 258 2.00 6.54 11.61
C VAL A 258 2.28 5.63 12.80
N GLY A 259 3.42 5.83 13.47
CA GLY A 259 3.70 5.20 14.76
C GLY A 259 2.79 5.73 15.87
N ASP A 260 2.44 4.93 16.86
CA ASP A 260 1.57 5.35 17.95
C ASP A 260 2.17 6.41 18.89
N THR A 261 3.50 6.45 18.99
CA THR A 261 4.27 7.47 19.73
C THR A 261 4.92 8.51 18.80
N SER A 262 4.64 8.48 17.50
CA SER A 262 5.23 9.41 16.53
C SER A 262 4.82 10.86 16.80
N PRO A 263 5.74 11.84 16.61
CA PRO A 263 5.39 13.25 16.65
C PRO A 263 4.32 13.67 15.63
N ALA A 264 4.13 12.89 14.56
CA ALA A 264 3.22 13.20 13.46
C ALA A 264 1.78 12.64 13.62
N VAL A 265 1.45 12.01 14.76
CA VAL A 265 0.13 11.36 14.97
C VAL A 265 -1.03 12.30 14.68
N GLU A 266 -1.00 13.51 15.23
CA GLU A 266 -2.09 14.49 15.07
C GLU A 266 -2.24 14.92 13.61
N ALA A 267 -1.13 15.23 12.94
CA ALA A 267 -1.11 15.66 11.55
C ALA A 267 -1.62 14.56 10.59
N VAL A 268 -1.25 13.29 10.83
CA VAL A 268 -1.73 12.17 10.02
C VAL A 268 -3.21 11.90 10.26
N VAL A 269 -3.69 12.02 11.50
CA VAL A 269 -5.12 11.90 11.82
C VAL A 269 -5.92 13.03 11.15
N GLU A 270 -5.37 14.25 11.11
CA GLU A 270 -5.99 15.37 10.41
C GLU A 270 -6.00 15.14 8.89
N CYS A 271 -4.92 14.63 8.30
CA CYS A 271 -4.92 14.21 6.90
C CYS A 271 -6.03 13.18 6.60
N ASN A 272 -6.18 12.17 7.46
CA ASN A 272 -7.24 11.18 7.33
C ASN A 272 -8.64 11.81 7.43
N SER A 273 -8.82 12.83 8.28
CA SER A 273 -10.08 13.56 8.48
C SER A 273 -10.54 14.25 7.18
N ARG A 274 -9.58 14.65 6.34
CA ARG A 274 -9.78 15.36 5.08
C ARG A 274 -9.87 14.45 3.85
N LEU A 275 -9.51 13.17 3.96
CA LEU A 275 -9.54 12.24 2.82
C LEU A 275 -10.83 11.43 2.70
N ASN A 276 -11.08 10.88 1.51
CA ASN A 276 -12.22 10.00 1.24
C ASN A 276 -12.06 8.65 1.98
N PRO A 277 -12.95 8.33 2.94
CA PRO A 277 -12.82 7.12 3.76
C PRO A 277 -13.07 5.82 3.00
N THR A 278 -13.65 5.85 1.79
CA THR A 278 -13.84 4.62 0.99
C THR A 278 -12.58 4.18 0.26
N LYS A 279 -11.61 5.11 0.07
CA LYS A 279 -10.35 4.88 -0.62
C LYS A 279 -9.13 5.00 0.30
N THR A 280 -9.33 5.45 1.54
CA THR A 280 -8.25 5.75 2.49
C THR A 280 -8.29 4.80 3.67
N THR A 281 -7.15 4.22 4.01
CA THR A 281 -6.96 3.40 5.21
C THR A 281 -5.93 4.05 6.11
N LEU A 282 -6.23 4.18 7.42
CA LEU A 282 -5.30 4.65 8.43
C LEU A 282 -4.74 3.47 9.23
N LEU A 283 -3.42 3.31 9.20
CA LEU A 283 -2.67 2.32 9.97
C LEU A 283 -1.86 3.03 11.06
N LYS A 284 -2.34 2.94 12.30
CA LYS A 284 -1.58 3.35 13.49
C LYS A 284 -0.79 2.14 14.02
N MET A 285 0.54 2.21 13.94
CA MET A 285 1.43 1.10 14.29
C MET A 285 1.74 1.13 15.79
N ALA A 286 1.30 0.10 16.51
CA ALA A 286 1.57 -0.04 17.94
C ALA A 286 3.05 -0.25 18.22
N ASP A 287 3.52 0.31 19.34
CA ASP A 287 4.90 0.23 19.83
C ASP A 287 5.90 0.77 18.80
N CYS A 288 5.56 1.88 18.15
CA CYS A 288 6.33 2.45 17.06
C CYS A 288 6.27 3.97 17.09
N GLY A 289 7.40 4.65 16.91
CA GLY A 289 7.41 6.11 16.83
C GLY A 289 7.77 6.62 15.45
N GLY A 290 8.86 7.37 15.37
CA GLY A 290 9.18 8.27 14.26
C GLY A 290 9.37 7.64 12.89
N LEU A 291 9.95 6.44 12.79
CA LEU A 291 10.33 5.84 11.51
C LEU A 291 9.76 4.41 11.38
N PRO A 292 8.46 4.25 11.08
CA PRO A 292 7.83 2.93 11.02
C PRO A 292 8.46 1.97 10.02
N GLN A 293 8.95 2.51 8.90
CA GLN A 293 9.64 1.75 7.85
C GLN A 293 11.02 1.21 8.25
N VAL A 294 11.57 1.69 9.36
CA VAL A 294 12.89 1.28 9.89
C VAL A 294 12.71 0.43 11.14
N VAL A 295 11.82 0.85 12.04
CA VAL A 295 11.61 0.18 13.34
C VAL A 295 10.75 -1.07 13.22
N GLN A 296 9.73 -1.07 12.34
CA GLN A 296 8.83 -2.21 12.15
C GLN A 296 8.61 -2.54 10.65
N PRO A 297 9.68 -2.78 9.87
CA PRO A 297 9.60 -2.99 8.42
C PRO A 297 8.71 -4.17 8.03
N GLY A 298 8.68 -5.25 8.83
CA GLY A 298 7.84 -6.43 8.54
C GLY A 298 6.33 -6.14 8.60
N LYS A 299 5.87 -5.40 9.62
CA LYS A 299 4.45 -5.00 9.70
C LYS A 299 4.07 -4.04 8.57
N LEU A 300 4.99 -3.15 8.19
CA LEU A 300 4.76 -2.24 7.07
C LEU A 300 4.77 -2.97 5.71
N ALA A 301 5.67 -3.93 5.50
CA ALA A 301 5.71 -4.76 4.31
C ALA A 301 4.42 -5.57 4.16
N GLU A 302 3.91 -6.14 5.26
CA GLU A 302 2.61 -6.83 5.26
C GLU A 302 1.46 -5.88 4.91
N ALA A 303 1.41 -4.69 5.50
CA ALA A 303 0.40 -3.69 5.17
C ALA A 303 0.48 -3.27 3.69
N PHE A 304 1.69 -3.09 3.16
CA PHE A 304 1.92 -2.78 1.76
C PHE A 304 1.46 -3.92 0.84
N LYS A 305 1.72 -5.19 1.21
CA LYS A 305 1.23 -6.37 0.49
C LYS A 305 -0.29 -6.33 0.35
N TYR A 306 -1.02 -6.07 1.43
CA TYR A 306 -2.48 -5.97 1.39
C TYR A 306 -2.97 -4.77 0.59
N PHE A 307 -2.27 -3.63 0.66
CA PHE A 307 -2.60 -2.44 -0.12
C PHE A 307 -2.50 -2.71 -1.64
N VAL A 308 -1.37 -3.30 -2.07
CA VAL A 308 -1.11 -3.69 -3.46
C VAL A 308 -2.06 -4.81 -3.92
N GLN A 309 -2.43 -5.73 -3.01
CA GLN A 309 -3.48 -6.73 -3.25
C GLN A 309 -4.85 -6.10 -3.50
N GLY A 310 -5.24 -5.11 -2.70
CA GLY A 310 -6.51 -4.38 -2.86
C GLY A 310 -6.61 -3.64 -4.19
N MET A 311 -5.47 -3.21 -4.74
CA MET A 311 -5.38 -2.62 -6.09
C MET A 311 -5.36 -3.67 -7.23
N GLY A 312 -5.33 -4.96 -6.91
CA GLY A 312 -5.34 -6.04 -7.89
C GLY A 312 -3.96 -6.44 -8.45
N TYR A 313 -2.86 -5.94 -7.87
CA TYR A 313 -1.51 -6.17 -8.41
C TYR A 313 -0.81 -7.44 -7.89
N SER A 314 -1.33 -8.03 -6.81
CA SER A 314 -0.95 -9.37 -6.36
C SER A 314 -1.68 -10.41 -7.19
N ASN A 315 -1.24 -10.57 -8.44
CA ASN A 315 -1.69 -11.63 -9.33
C ASN A 315 -1.11 -12.96 -8.87
N SER A 316 -1.79 -13.64 -7.95
CA SER A 316 -1.52 -15.05 -7.71
C SER A 316 -2.08 -15.83 -8.88
N ILE A 317 -1.23 -16.51 -9.64
CA ILE A 317 -1.68 -17.51 -10.59
C ILE A 317 -1.79 -18.86 -9.86
N VAL A 318 -2.81 -19.62 -10.24
CA VAL A 318 -3.02 -20.98 -9.75
C VAL A 318 -2.80 -21.95 -10.89
N SER A 319 -2.20 -23.09 -10.60
CA SER A 319 -2.09 -24.18 -11.58
C SER A 319 -3.44 -24.84 -11.82
N LEU A 320 -3.82 -25.00 -13.09
CA LEU A 320 -5.02 -25.72 -13.52
C LEU A 320 -4.75 -27.19 -13.87
N TYR A 321 -3.49 -27.63 -13.81
CA TYR A 321 -3.08 -28.99 -14.16
C TYR A 321 -1.90 -29.46 -13.31
N ASN A 322 -1.77 -30.77 -13.14
CA ASN A 322 -0.48 -31.34 -12.75
C ASN A 322 0.50 -31.23 -13.93
N TYR A 323 1.73 -30.83 -13.67
CA TYR A 323 2.77 -30.68 -14.71
C TYR A 323 4.09 -31.33 -14.27
N PRO A 324 4.82 -32.01 -15.18
CA PRO A 324 4.37 -32.41 -16.51
C PRO A 324 3.19 -33.40 -16.44
N SER A 325 2.22 -33.26 -17.35
CA SER A 325 1.02 -34.12 -17.35
C SER A 325 1.30 -35.55 -17.85
N PHE A 326 2.49 -35.78 -18.43
CA PHE A 326 2.92 -37.05 -19.01
C PHE A 326 4.42 -37.29 -18.73
N GLY A 327 4.79 -38.51 -18.37
CA GLY A 327 6.18 -38.95 -18.15
C GLY A 327 6.42 -39.54 -16.74
N ASP A 328 7.44 -40.40 -16.61
CA ASP A 328 7.87 -40.99 -15.32
C ASP A 328 8.70 -40.02 -14.45
N THR A 329 8.89 -38.78 -14.92
CA THR A 329 9.53 -37.70 -14.17
C THR A 329 8.57 -37.17 -13.11
N GLY A 330 9.03 -37.03 -11.86
CA GLY A 330 8.22 -36.50 -10.76
C GLY A 330 7.64 -35.11 -11.07
N LEU A 331 6.41 -34.86 -10.61
CA LEU A 331 5.68 -33.62 -10.81
C LEU A 331 6.51 -32.41 -10.36
N THR A 332 6.55 -31.39 -11.22
CA THR A 332 7.09 -30.07 -10.87
C THR A 332 5.98 -29.16 -10.38
N MET A 333 4.74 -29.41 -10.80
CA MET A 333 3.58 -28.62 -10.42
C MET A 333 2.35 -29.48 -10.12
N TYR A 334 1.52 -28.99 -9.20
CA TYR A 334 0.28 -29.62 -8.73
C TYR A 334 -0.94 -28.77 -9.06
N LEU A 335 -2.03 -29.42 -9.47
CA LEU A 335 -3.34 -28.79 -9.63
C LEU A 335 -3.75 -28.06 -8.35
N GLY A 336 -4.14 -26.79 -8.49
CA GLY A 336 -4.61 -25.97 -7.37
C GLY A 336 -3.51 -25.32 -6.54
N GLU A 337 -2.24 -25.48 -6.89
CA GLU A 337 -1.15 -24.76 -6.22
C GLU A 337 -0.99 -23.33 -6.72
N ARG A 338 -0.44 -22.48 -5.85
CA ARG A 338 0.07 -21.16 -6.21
C ARG A 338 1.37 -21.28 -6.97
N LEU A 339 1.49 -20.45 -8.00
CA LEU A 339 2.69 -20.33 -8.81
C LEU A 339 3.17 -18.87 -8.80
N THR A 340 4.49 -18.69 -8.88
CA THR A 340 5.13 -17.38 -9.07
C THR A 340 5.56 -17.24 -10.53
N ILE A 341 5.20 -16.13 -11.17
CA ILE A 341 5.59 -15.86 -12.56
C ILE A 341 7.04 -15.35 -12.57
N ILE A 342 7.93 -16.06 -13.26
CA ILE A 342 9.31 -15.64 -13.50
C ILE A 342 9.37 -14.76 -14.77
N SER A 343 8.82 -15.27 -15.87
CA SER A 343 8.68 -14.56 -17.15
C SER A 343 7.34 -14.87 -17.81
N ASP A 344 6.84 -13.94 -18.62
CA ASP A 344 5.60 -14.05 -19.38
C ASP A 344 5.88 -13.69 -20.84
N ASP A 345 5.87 -14.70 -21.71
CA ASP A 345 6.13 -14.56 -23.15
C ASP A 345 4.81 -14.52 -23.95
N GLY A 346 3.67 -14.32 -23.28
CA GLY A 346 2.33 -14.30 -23.86
C GLY A 346 1.67 -15.68 -23.87
N ASP A 347 1.97 -16.50 -24.88
CA ASP A 347 1.37 -17.85 -25.03
C ASP A 347 1.95 -18.87 -24.04
N PHE A 348 3.17 -18.61 -23.58
CA PHE A 348 3.90 -19.41 -22.62
C PHE A 348 4.48 -18.53 -21.52
N MET A 349 4.74 -19.13 -20.38
CA MET A 349 5.30 -18.46 -19.23
C MET A 349 6.24 -19.38 -18.46
N MET A 350 7.31 -18.81 -17.90
CA MET A 350 8.15 -19.49 -16.93
C MET A 350 7.57 -19.25 -15.54
N VAL A 351 7.27 -20.32 -14.82
CA VAL A 351 6.69 -20.26 -13.48
C VAL A 351 7.51 -21.07 -12.48
N LYS A 352 7.47 -20.66 -11.21
CA LYS A 352 8.02 -21.40 -10.08
C LYS A 352 6.88 -21.95 -9.23
N SER A 353 6.89 -23.25 -8.96
CA SER A 353 5.96 -23.88 -8.04
C SER A 353 6.28 -23.44 -6.60
N SER A 354 5.28 -22.95 -5.86
CA SER A 354 5.45 -22.68 -4.43
C SER A 354 5.73 -23.95 -3.64
N ILE A 355 5.14 -25.08 -4.03
CA ILE A 355 5.26 -26.35 -3.30
C ILE A 355 6.62 -27.02 -3.53
N THR A 356 7.04 -27.15 -4.79
CA THR A 356 8.26 -27.90 -5.14
C THR A 356 9.49 -27.00 -5.23
N GLY A 357 9.30 -25.68 -5.32
CA GLY A 357 10.36 -24.71 -5.61
C GLY A 357 10.94 -24.83 -7.02
N ARG A 358 10.40 -25.71 -7.89
CA ARG A 358 10.93 -25.97 -9.23
C ARG A 358 10.34 -24.99 -10.24
N GLU A 359 11.16 -24.64 -11.22
CA GLU A 359 10.77 -23.81 -12.35
C GLU A 359 10.25 -24.67 -13.50
N SER A 360 9.28 -24.17 -14.25
CA SER A 360 8.64 -24.88 -15.36
C SER A 360 8.18 -23.89 -16.43
N TYR A 361 8.54 -24.17 -17.68
CA TYR A 361 8.03 -23.45 -18.83
C TYR A 361 6.74 -24.09 -19.30
N ILE A 362 5.63 -23.35 -19.21
CA ILE A 362 4.28 -23.87 -19.42
C ILE A 362 3.45 -22.98 -20.33
N PRO A 363 2.45 -23.53 -21.03
CA PRO A 363 1.44 -22.72 -21.71
C PRO A 363 0.64 -21.87 -20.73
N THR A 364 0.32 -20.63 -21.07
CA THR A 364 -0.41 -19.70 -20.19
C THR A 364 -1.79 -20.24 -19.79
N ASN A 365 -2.45 -21.03 -20.67
CA ASN A 365 -3.73 -21.68 -20.40
C ASN A 365 -3.67 -22.84 -19.39
N TYR A 366 -2.48 -23.19 -18.88
CA TYR A 366 -2.31 -24.09 -17.75
C TYR A 366 -2.52 -23.39 -16.41
N THR A 367 -2.72 -22.08 -16.43
CA THR A 367 -2.90 -21.27 -15.23
C THR A 367 -4.21 -20.51 -15.28
N ALA A 368 -4.71 -20.11 -14.11
CA ALA A 368 -5.72 -19.07 -13.99
C ALA A 368 -5.16 -17.94 -13.12
N LYS A 369 -5.44 -16.69 -13.47
CA LYS A 369 -5.11 -15.57 -12.59
C LYS A 369 -6.20 -15.44 -11.54
N VAL A 370 -5.79 -15.29 -10.29
CA VAL A 370 -6.68 -15.13 -9.14
C VAL A 370 -6.50 -13.74 -8.57
N THR A 371 -7.60 -13.00 -8.48
CA THR A 371 -7.69 -11.68 -7.83
C THR A 371 -8.68 -11.77 -6.67
N HIS A 372 -8.50 -10.95 -5.63
CA HIS A 372 -9.33 -10.95 -4.42
C HIS A 372 -9.42 -12.31 -3.67
N GLY A 373 -8.60 -13.30 -4.05
CA GLY A 373 -8.66 -14.68 -3.55
C GLY A 373 -9.80 -15.54 -4.10
N TRP A 374 -10.85 -14.94 -4.68
CA TRP A 374 -12.04 -15.67 -5.18
C TRP A 374 -12.41 -15.36 -6.63
N LEU A 375 -11.81 -14.37 -7.30
CA LEU A 375 -12.11 -14.02 -8.69
C LEU A 375 -11.04 -14.58 -9.64
N PHE A 376 -11.43 -15.55 -10.47
CA PHE A 376 -10.57 -16.30 -11.36
C PHE A 376 -10.79 -15.89 -12.82
N THR A 377 -9.72 -15.57 -13.52
CA THR A 377 -9.72 -15.28 -14.97
C THR A 377 -8.90 -16.35 -15.71
N GLY A 378 -9.32 -16.70 -16.92
CA GLY A 378 -8.69 -17.79 -17.70
C GLY A 378 -9.08 -19.21 -17.26
N ILE A 379 -10.06 -19.38 -16.36
CA ILE A 379 -10.53 -20.69 -15.91
C ILE A 379 -11.83 -21.12 -16.60
N SER A 380 -11.93 -22.40 -16.96
CA SER A 380 -13.17 -22.99 -17.51
C SER A 380 -14.13 -23.41 -16.39
N ARG A 381 -15.41 -23.63 -16.75
CA ARG A 381 -16.39 -24.23 -15.81
C ARG A 381 -15.89 -25.55 -15.23
N TYR A 382 -15.39 -26.43 -16.09
CA TYR A 382 -14.88 -27.75 -15.70
C TYR A 382 -13.71 -27.63 -14.71
N LYS A 383 -12.77 -26.71 -14.99
CA LYS A 383 -11.63 -26.51 -14.10
C LYS A 383 -12.01 -25.89 -12.75
N ALA A 384 -13.02 -25.02 -12.73
CA ALA A 384 -13.58 -24.52 -11.49
C ALA A 384 -14.19 -25.65 -10.63
N GLU A 385 -14.88 -26.61 -11.27
CA GLU A 385 -15.40 -27.79 -10.59
C GLU A 385 -14.25 -28.64 -10.02
N GLU A 386 -13.19 -28.93 -10.80
CA GLU A 386 -12.03 -29.70 -10.32
C GLU A 386 -11.30 -29.06 -9.13
N LEU A 387 -11.11 -27.73 -9.16
CA LEU A 387 -10.48 -26.99 -8.05
C LEU A 387 -11.37 -27.01 -6.80
N LEU A 388 -12.66 -26.73 -6.93
CA LEU A 388 -13.60 -26.76 -5.80
C LEU A 388 -13.74 -28.16 -5.20
N MET A 389 -13.60 -29.20 -6.01
CA MET A 389 -13.69 -30.59 -5.54
C MET A 389 -12.43 -31.10 -4.82
N GLN A 390 -11.35 -30.30 -4.75
CA GLN A 390 -10.17 -30.64 -3.94
C GLN A 390 -10.56 -30.90 -2.46
N PRO A 391 -9.88 -31.84 -1.79
CA PRO A 391 -10.26 -32.31 -0.45
C PRO A 391 -10.29 -31.20 0.60
N ASN A 392 -9.41 -30.20 0.45
CA ASN A 392 -9.26 -29.04 1.35
C ASN A 392 -10.46 -28.09 1.36
N ASN A 393 -11.31 -28.12 0.33
CA ASN A 393 -12.50 -27.30 0.27
C ASN A 393 -13.66 -27.91 1.09
N GLN A 394 -14.44 -27.05 1.74
CA GLN A 394 -15.63 -27.45 2.50
C GLN A 394 -16.91 -26.94 1.84
N THR A 395 -18.07 -27.44 2.26
CA THR A 395 -19.37 -26.91 1.78
C THR A 395 -19.45 -25.39 2.00
N GLY A 396 -19.88 -24.67 0.97
CA GLY A 396 -19.87 -23.21 0.92
C GLY A 396 -18.60 -22.61 0.31
N ALA A 397 -17.57 -23.42 0.02
CA ALA A 397 -16.40 -22.95 -0.71
C ALA A 397 -16.79 -22.47 -2.11
N PHE A 398 -16.23 -21.35 -2.57
CA PHE A 398 -16.67 -20.74 -3.82
C PHE A 398 -15.56 -20.08 -4.62
N LEU A 399 -15.79 -19.92 -5.91
CA LEU A 399 -15.03 -19.01 -6.76
C LEU A 399 -15.95 -18.34 -7.77
N ILE A 400 -15.61 -17.13 -8.19
CA ILE A 400 -16.24 -16.41 -9.28
C ILE A 400 -15.30 -16.49 -10.48
N ARG A 401 -15.84 -16.79 -11.65
CA ARG A 401 -15.09 -16.83 -12.90
C ARG A 401 -15.78 -16.00 -13.97
N GLU A 402 -15.01 -15.50 -14.93
CA GLU A 402 -15.57 -14.93 -16.15
C GLU A 402 -16.41 -15.99 -16.90
N SER A 403 -17.50 -15.54 -17.51
CA SER A 403 -18.35 -16.42 -18.28
C SER A 403 -17.72 -16.69 -19.65
N THR A 404 -17.40 -17.97 -19.90
CA THR A 404 -16.86 -18.43 -21.19
C THR A 404 -17.83 -18.26 -22.36
N THR A 405 -19.12 -18.06 -22.08
CA THR A 405 -20.18 -17.92 -23.10
C THR A 405 -20.70 -16.49 -23.25
N ASN A 406 -20.34 -15.58 -22.33
CA ASN A 406 -20.75 -14.18 -22.43
C ASN A 406 -19.68 -13.28 -21.81
N ARG A 407 -18.93 -12.57 -22.66
CA ARG A 407 -17.70 -11.87 -22.27
C ARG A 407 -17.88 -10.77 -21.22
N ASP A 408 -19.12 -10.33 -20.97
CA ASP A 408 -19.45 -9.29 -19.98
C ASP A 408 -20.28 -9.83 -18.79
N CYS A 409 -20.16 -11.11 -18.45
CA CYS A 409 -20.86 -11.70 -17.31
C CYS A 409 -19.95 -12.60 -16.49
N TYR A 410 -20.29 -12.76 -15.21
CA TYR A 410 -19.58 -13.67 -14.31
C TYR A 410 -20.42 -14.91 -14.00
N SER A 411 -19.76 -15.95 -13.50
CA SER A 411 -20.40 -17.13 -12.96
C SER A 411 -19.79 -17.46 -11.60
N MET A 412 -20.62 -17.48 -10.56
CA MET A 412 -20.23 -17.97 -9.24
C MET A 412 -20.40 -19.48 -9.20
N SER A 413 -19.36 -20.21 -8.80
CA SER A 413 -19.35 -21.66 -8.63
C SER A 413 -19.20 -21.96 -7.15
N VAL A 414 -20.11 -22.74 -6.57
CA VAL A 414 -20.20 -22.98 -5.13
C VAL A 414 -20.22 -24.49 -4.85
N LEU A 415 -19.33 -24.95 -4.00
CA LEU A 415 -19.28 -26.33 -3.55
C LEU A 415 -20.37 -26.60 -2.51
N ARG A 416 -21.19 -27.62 -2.76
CA ARG A 416 -22.15 -28.19 -1.83
C ARG A 416 -21.97 -29.70 -1.80
N ARG A 417 -21.31 -30.22 -0.77
CA ARG A 417 -21.20 -31.67 -0.55
C ARG A 417 -22.54 -32.19 0.00
N THR A 418 -23.35 -32.78 -0.88
CA THR A 418 -24.45 -33.69 -0.48
C THR A 418 -24.00 -35.14 -0.68
N ASN A 419 -24.57 -36.10 0.08
CA ASN A 419 -24.27 -37.54 0.13
C ASN A 419 -23.81 -38.24 -1.19
N PRO A 420 -23.17 -39.42 -1.13
CA PRO A 420 -21.90 -39.76 -1.82
C PRO A 420 -22.03 -40.22 -3.30
N SER A 421 -23.04 -39.78 -4.03
CA SER A 421 -23.13 -39.98 -5.49
C SER A 421 -22.53 -38.76 -6.21
N TYR A 422 -21.24 -38.86 -6.53
CA TYR A 422 -20.27 -37.91 -7.09
C TYR A 422 -20.66 -36.95 -8.25
N LEU A 423 -21.92 -36.81 -8.64
CA LEU A 423 -22.27 -36.21 -9.94
C LEU A 423 -22.75 -34.75 -9.91
N ASP A 424 -22.94 -34.09 -8.76
CA ASP A 424 -23.49 -32.72 -8.76
C ASP A 424 -23.18 -31.91 -7.49
N CYS A 425 -21.90 -31.91 -7.08
CA CYS A 425 -21.46 -31.22 -5.86
C CYS A 425 -21.18 -29.73 -6.06
N VAL A 426 -21.09 -29.22 -7.29
CA VAL A 426 -20.80 -27.79 -7.55
C VAL A 426 -21.97 -27.14 -8.26
N LYS A 427 -22.51 -26.07 -7.69
CA LYS A 427 -23.61 -25.29 -8.26
C LYS A 427 -23.09 -24.01 -8.89
N HIS A 428 -23.63 -23.65 -10.06
CA HIS A 428 -23.22 -22.45 -10.78
C HIS A 428 -24.37 -21.46 -10.87
N TYR A 429 -24.05 -20.21 -10.55
CA TYR A 429 -24.97 -19.08 -10.57
C TYR A 429 -24.46 -18.04 -11.54
N ARG A 430 -25.31 -17.63 -12.48
CA ARG A 430 -24.97 -16.55 -13.40
C ARG A 430 -25.07 -15.22 -12.67
N ILE A 431 -24.01 -14.44 -12.71
CA ILE A 431 -24.00 -13.05 -12.26
C ILE A 431 -24.11 -12.18 -13.51
N SER A 432 -25.19 -11.41 -13.59
CA SER A 432 -25.49 -10.53 -14.72
C SER A 432 -25.33 -9.07 -14.32
N HIS A 433 -25.12 -8.20 -15.32
CA HIS A 433 -25.03 -6.76 -15.12
C HIS A 433 -26.33 -6.05 -15.52
N LEU A 434 -26.64 -4.99 -14.79
CA LEU A 434 -27.62 -4.00 -15.17
C LEU A 434 -26.98 -2.86 -15.99
N PRO A 435 -27.77 -2.02 -16.69
CA PRO A 435 -27.24 -0.89 -17.45
C PRO A 435 -26.43 0.11 -16.61
N ASN A 436 -26.73 0.24 -15.31
CA ASN A 436 -25.98 1.05 -14.35
C ASN A 436 -24.73 0.36 -13.78
N ARG A 437 -24.30 -0.77 -14.39
CA ARG A 437 -23.16 -1.63 -14.02
C ARG A 437 -23.33 -2.45 -12.74
N TRP A 438 -24.43 -2.30 -12.00
CA TRP A 438 -24.71 -3.12 -10.83
C TRP A 438 -24.84 -4.60 -11.22
N VAL A 439 -24.44 -5.49 -10.32
CA VAL A 439 -24.42 -6.94 -10.51
C VAL A 439 -25.53 -7.62 -9.72
N TYR A 440 -26.04 -8.73 -10.23
CA TYR A 440 -27.04 -9.54 -9.54
C TYR A 440 -27.01 -11.01 -9.95
N ILE A 441 -27.43 -11.88 -9.04
CA ILE A 441 -27.75 -13.29 -9.33
C ILE A 441 -29.26 -13.45 -9.49
N SER A 442 -30.03 -12.89 -8.55
CA SER A 442 -31.49 -12.80 -8.60
C SER A 442 -31.88 -11.34 -8.83
N ALA A 443 -32.77 -11.07 -9.78
CA ALA A 443 -33.14 -9.70 -10.15
C ALA A 443 -33.72 -8.86 -8.99
N GLY A 444 -34.19 -9.50 -7.92
CA GLY A 444 -34.65 -8.81 -6.70
C GLY A 444 -33.54 -8.37 -5.74
N LEU A 445 -32.28 -8.76 -5.97
CA LEU A 445 -31.12 -8.45 -5.14
C LEU A 445 -29.96 -7.98 -6.02
N THR A 446 -29.73 -6.67 -6.05
CA THR A 446 -28.75 -6.01 -6.92
C THR A 446 -27.68 -5.30 -6.09
N PHE A 447 -26.42 -5.36 -6.54
CA PHE A 447 -25.27 -4.85 -5.81
C PHE A 447 -24.41 -3.94 -6.70
N PRO A 448 -23.86 -2.84 -6.18
CA PRO A 448 -22.89 -1.99 -6.88
C PRO A 448 -21.64 -2.73 -7.38
N SER A 449 -21.19 -3.78 -6.70
CA SER A 449 -19.94 -4.49 -7.02
C SER A 449 -20.01 -6.00 -6.75
N LEU A 450 -19.08 -6.77 -7.33
CA LEU A 450 -18.91 -8.20 -7.00
C LEU A 450 -18.54 -8.41 -5.53
N HIS A 451 -17.81 -7.45 -4.93
CA HIS A 451 -17.38 -7.52 -3.55
C HIS A 451 -18.59 -7.48 -2.60
N GLU A 452 -19.48 -6.51 -2.79
CA GLU A 452 -20.72 -6.38 -2.00
C GLU A 452 -21.66 -7.57 -2.21
N LEU A 453 -21.71 -8.12 -3.42
CA LEU A 453 -22.45 -9.36 -3.70
C LEU A 453 -21.89 -10.53 -2.88
N VAL A 454 -20.58 -10.72 -2.85
CA VAL A 454 -19.93 -11.79 -2.07
C VAL A 454 -20.15 -11.57 -0.57
N GLU A 455 -20.02 -10.34 -0.08
CA GLU A 455 -20.26 -10.00 1.33
C GLU A 455 -21.70 -10.36 1.76
N HIS A 456 -22.71 -9.99 0.96
CA HIS A 456 -24.12 -10.33 1.20
C HIS A 456 -24.35 -11.84 1.33
N TYR A 457 -23.90 -12.61 0.34
CA TYR A 457 -24.08 -14.06 0.32
C TYR A 457 -23.19 -14.82 1.31
N SER A 458 -22.21 -14.15 1.93
CA SER A 458 -21.39 -14.68 3.03
C SER A 458 -21.97 -14.37 4.41
N GLY A 459 -22.60 -13.20 4.58
CA GLY A 459 -23.06 -12.71 5.88
C GLY A 459 -24.40 -13.25 6.37
N LEU A 460 -25.29 -13.68 5.47
CA LEU A 460 -26.66 -14.07 5.83
C LEU A 460 -26.79 -15.53 6.27
N SER A 461 -27.65 -15.78 7.26
CA SER A 461 -28.02 -17.13 7.71
C SER A 461 -28.94 -17.86 6.73
N THR A 462 -29.66 -17.14 5.87
CA THR A 462 -30.44 -17.69 4.75
C THR A 462 -29.67 -17.57 3.44
N PRO A 463 -29.69 -18.59 2.56
CA PRO A 463 -28.90 -18.58 1.34
C PRO A 463 -29.50 -17.75 0.19
N ASP A 464 -30.63 -17.05 0.37
CA ASP A 464 -31.21 -16.09 -0.59
C ASP A 464 -31.20 -16.52 -2.08
N GLY A 465 -31.52 -17.80 -2.33
CA GLY A 465 -31.55 -18.42 -3.66
C GLY A 465 -30.29 -19.20 -4.05
N LEU A 466 -29.20 -19.11 -3.27
CA LEU A 466 -28.03 -19.98 -3.40
C LEU A 466 -28.24 -21.35 -2.76
N CYS A 467 -27.31 -22.25 -3.06
CA CYS A 467 -27.30 -23.61 -2.53
C CYS A 467 -26.85 -23.62 -1.06
N CYS A 468 -25.99 -22.72 -0.66
CA CYS A 468 -25.58 -22.57 0.72
C CYS A 468 -24.98 -21.19 0.88
N ARG A 469 -24.83 -20.77 2.14
CA ARG A 469 -24.04 -19.61 2.48
C ARG A 469 -22.62 -19.80 1.95
N LEU A 470 -22.05 -18.72 1.42
CA LEU A 470 -20.64 -18.69 1.06
C LEU A 470 -19.82 -18.71 2.35
N THR A 471 -18.85 -19.62 2.45
CA THR A 471 -18.05 -19.78 3.67
C THR A 471 -16.65 -19.24 3.48
N VAL A 472 -15.93 -19.75 2.49
CA VAL A 472 -14.55 -19.37 2.19
C VAL A 472 -14.31 -19.38 0.67
N PRO A 473 -13.36 -18.57 0.16
CA PRO A 473 -12.87 -18.74 -1.21
C PRO A 473 -12.33 -20.16 -1.47
N CYS A 474 -12.30 -20.56 -2.74
CA CYS A 474 -11.69 -21.81 -3.18
C CYS A 474 -10.24 -21.87 -2.68
N PHE A 475 -9.90 -22.96 -2.01
CA PHE A 475 -8.56 -23.20 -1.48
C PHE A 475 -7.52 -23.22 -2.60
N ILE A 476 -6.42 -22.50 -2.38
CA ILE A 476 -5.23 -22.50 -3.24
C ILE A 476 -4.08 -22.99 -2.37
N GLN A 477 -3.41 -24.06 -2.81
CA GLN A 477 -2.32 -24.67 -2.07
C GLN A 477 -1.06 -23.81 -2.13
N ASP A 478 -0.39 -23.65 -0.99
CA ASP A 478 0.86 -22.88 -0.87
C ASP A 478 1.82 -23.57 0.11
N SER A 479 3.12 -23.32 -0.01
CA SER A 479 4.13 -23.93 0.87
C SER A 479 4.10 -23.38 2.30
N ASP A 480 3.53 -22.19 2.51
CA ASP A 480 3.49 -21.51 3.81
C ASP A 480 2.52 -22.14 4.83
N ILE A 481 1.80 -23.20 4.47
CA ILE A 481 0.78 -23.84 5.32
C ILE A 481 1.40 -24.66 6.48
N THR A 482 2.73 -24.79 6.56
CA THR A 482 3.42 -25.29 7.77
C THR A 482 3.75 -24.22 8.82
N ARG A 483 3.46 -22.93 8.60
CA ARG A 483 3.47 -21.93 9.68
C ARG A 483 2.07 -21.86 10.26
N GLU A 484 1.93 -22.34 11.50
CA GLU A 484 0.72 -22.24 12.31
C GLU A 484 -0.02 -20.92 12.09
N ALA A 485 -1.36 -20.98 12.03
CA ALA A 485 -2.24 -19.83 11.95
C ALA A 485 -1.86 -18.78 13.01
N ARG A 486 -1.03 -17.81 12.62
CA ARG A 486 -0.78 -16.62 13.42
C ARG A 486 -2.09 -15.85 13.45
N PRO A 487 -2.58 -15.43 14.63
CA PRO A 487 -3.87 -14.80 14.74
C PRO A 487 -3.90 -13.56 13.85
N VAL A 488 -4.91 -13.49 12.98
CA VAL A 488 -5.25 -12.27 12.23
C VAL A 488 -5.31 -11.12 13.24
N PRO A 489 -4.58 -10.02 13.06
CA PRO A 489 -4.75 -8.84 13.88
C PRO A 489 -6.21 -8.41 13.76
N THR A 490 -6.95 -8.51 14.86
CA THR A 490 -8.34 -8.07 14.89
C THR A 490 -8.35 -6.57 14.60
N ALA A 491 -8.78 -6.19 13.40
CA ALA A 491 -9.22 -4.82 13.16
C ALA A 491 -10.38 -4.56 14.12
N ILE A 492 -10.10 -3.87 15.23
CA ILE A 492 -11.13 -3.45 16.16
C ILE A 492 -11.95 -2.39 15.44
N ARG A 493 -12.99 -2.81 14.72
CA ARG A 493 -14.14 -1.94 14.46
C ARG A 493 -14.74 -1.64 15.83
N ARG A 494 -14.36 -0.50 16.41
CA ARG A 494 -15.07 0.01 17.59
C ARG A 494 -16.54 0.16 17.20
N PRO A 495 -17.50 -0.33 18.00
CA PRO A 495 -18.91 -0.09 17.75
C PRO A 495 -19.14 1.41 17.67
N THR A 496 -19.89 1.87 16.67
CA THR A 496 -20.42 3.24 16.61
C THR A 496 -21.13 3.52 17.92
N MET A 497 -20.53 4.39 18.74
CA MET A 497 -20.99 4.72 20.08
C MET A 497 -22.29 5.52 19.97
N ASN A 498 -23.39 4.97 20.51
CA ASN A 498 -24.69 5.65 20.53
C ASN A 498 -24.68 6.72 21.62
N TRP A 499 -24.48 7.98 21.22
CA TRP A 499 -24.37 9.14 22.13
C TRP A 499 -25.61 9.36 23.02
N LYS A 500 -26.75 8.73 22.70
CA LYS A 500 -27.99 8.84 23.48
C LYS A 500 -27.98 8.03 24.79
N ASP A 501 -27.03 7.11 24.97
CA ASP A 501 -26.99 6.19 26.12
C ASP A 501 -25.99 6.62 27.23
N ILE A 502 -25.35 7.79 27.11
CA ILE A 502 -24.39 8.32 28.09
C ILE A 502 -25.15 9.07 29.19
N SER A 503 -25.38 8.41 30.33
CA SER A 503 -25.89 9.02 31.55
C SER A 503 -24.75 9.45 32.48
N ARG A 504 -24.89 10.62 33.12
CA ARG A 504 -23.96 11.19 34.12
C ARG A 504 -23.49 10.23 35.21
N LYS A 505 -24.25 9.16 35.49
CA LYS A 505 -23.89 8.17 36.53
C LYS A 505 -22.85 7.13 36.08
N ARG A 506 -22.50 7.05 34.80
CA ARG A 506 -21.52 6.05 34.28
C ARG A 506 -20.08 6.55 34.20
N THR A 507 -19.84 7.85 34.41
CA THR A 507 -18.49 8.45 34.34
C THR A 507 -17.68 8.36 35.63
N GLU A 508 -18.27 7.81 36.72
CA GLU A 508 -17.62 7.66 38.03
C GLU A 508 -17.29 6.21 38.40
N SER A 509 -17.59 5.22 37.55
CA SER A 509 -17.23 3.82 37.82
C SER A 509 -15.99 3.38 37.05
N ASP A 510 -15.04 2.75 37.74
CA ASP A 510 -13.75 2.23 37.24
C ASP A 510 -13.82 1.20 36.07
N ASN A 511 -15.01 0.90 35.53
CA ASN A 511 -15.22 0.00 34.40
C ASN A 511 -15.79 0.72 33.15
N SER A 512 -15.31 1.93 32.88
CA SER A 512 -15.72 2.74 31.72
C SER A 512 -14.94 2.35 30.44
N LEU A 513 -15.65 2.11 29.33
CA LEU A 513 -15.13 1.85 27.97
C LEU A 513 -14.50 3.09 27.29
N VAL A 514 -14.21 4.15 28.04
CA VAL A 514 -13.82 5.47 27.54
C VAL A 514 -12.42 5.78 28.06
N SER A 515 -11.49 6.11 27.15
CA SER A 515 -10.10 6.46 27.49
C SER A 515 -10.04 7.74 28.32
N GLU A 516 -9.06 7.83 29.23
CA GLU A 516 -8.92 8.93 30.18
C GLU A 516 -8.88 10.32 29.49
N GLY A 517 -8.15 10.46 28.38
CA GLY A 517 -8.10 11.72 27.64
C GLY A 517 -9.45 12.16 27.04
N LEU A 518 -10.32 11.21 26.70
CA LEU A 518 -11.68 11.51 26.23
C LEU A 518 -12.60 11.87 27.42
N ARG A 519 -12.34 11.29 28.60
CA ARG A 519 -13.03 11.64 29.85
C ARG A 519 -12.72 13.07 30.26
N GLU A 520 -11.46 13.48 30.18
CA GLU A 520 -11.02 14.84 30.49
C GLU A 520 -11.58 15.86 29.47
N ALA A 521 -11.57 15.53 28.18
CA ALA A 521 -12.16 16.39 27.14
C ALA A 521 -13.68 16.59 27.33
N ILE A 522 -14.42 15.52 27.67
CA ILE A 522 -15.86 15.61 27.95
C ILE A 522 -16.11 16.41 29.24
N SER A 523 -15.29 16.21 30.27
CA SER A 523 -15.43 16.93 31.54
C SER A 523 -15.12 18.42 31.38
N SER A 524 -14.11 18.75 30.56
CA SER A 524 -13.79 20.13 30.18
C SER A 524 -14.92 20.77 29.38
N TYR A 525 -15.47 20.07 28.38
CA TYR A 525 -16.60 20.55 27.58
C TYR A 525 -17.87 20.79 28.42
N LEU A 526 -18.18 19.90 29.37
CA LEU A 526 -19.32 20.07 30.29
C LEU A 526 -19.12 21.25 31.25
N GLN A 527 -17.91 21.45 31.76
CA GLN A 527 -17.57 22.64 32.57
C GLN A 527 -17.69 23.94 31.76
N MET A 528 -17.30 23.92 30.48
CA MET A 528 -17.39 25.07 29.59
C MET A 528 -18.83 25.38 29.16
N THR A 529 -19.74 24.41 29.21
CA THR A 529 -21.13 24.57 28.77
C THR A 529 -22.13 24.76 29.92
N GLU A 530 -21.76 24.45 31.17
CA GLU A 530 -22.59 24.69 32.37
C GLU A 530 -22.36 26.04 33.07
N GLY A 531 -21.68 26.98 32.42
CA GLY A 531 -21.43 28.32 32.94
C GLY A 531 -22.57 29.35 32.78
N ASN A 532 -23.79 28.96 32.36
CA ASN A 532 -24.81 29.93 31.96
C ASN A 532 -26.23 29.69 32.52
N ASN A 533 -26.34 29.28 33.78
CA ASN A 533 -27.59 29.37 34.54
C ASN A 533 -27.36 30.01 35.92
N HIS A 534 -26.97 31.28 35.93
CA HIS A 534 -27.23 32.15 37.07
C HIS A 534 -28.44 33.03 36.76
N ASN A 535 -29.53 32.65 37.43
CA ASN A 535 -30.83 33.27 37.45
C ASN A 535 -30.68 34.71 37.99
N TRP A 536 -31.01 35.71 37.17
CA TRP A 536 -31.43 37.01 37.69
C TRP A 536 -32.86 36.85 38.16
N ASP A 537 -33.05 36.67 39.47
CA ASP A 537 -34.25 37.10 40.21
C ASP A 537 -34.05 36.79 41.70
N THR A 538 -33.65 37.82 42.45
CA THR A 538 -34.20 38.39 43.71
C THR A 538 -33.11 38.89 44.64
#